data_AF-A0A0H5Q746-F1
#
_entry.id   AF-A0A0H5Q746-F1
#
_cell.length_a   1.000
_cell.length_b   1.000
_cell.length_c   1.000
_cell.angle_alpha   90.00
_cell.angle_beta   90.00
_cell.angle_gamma   90.00
#
_symmetry.space_group_name_H-M   'P 1'
#
loop_
_entity.id
_entity.type
_entity.pdbx_description
1 polymer ?
#
loop_
_entity_poly.entity_id
_entity_poly.type
_entity_poly.pdbx_seq_one_letter_code
_entity_poly.pdbx_strand_id
1 'polypeptide(L)'
;MPLPVPTNAVKVTIRFALEQSGTEVEEAQCGFWGILIHQTGNELDWDDVVQRFAEGIRDRWVEHITSLGFWSTAVRADYVRVDNLDADTGKVIHSGQAPFSGTGNTWQGSGADSLPWETTICVSLYGYTPGQFTTNKPRKRGRMYLPPPSTLVPSGPSGQMNQSNVSELVDELVAFFNDVQGMHADDLPTNGDYFDLRVVSRGTPLKPLDPTSTPITLVRCDSRVDSQRRREHSQPATAYDEGEIAHS
;
A
#
# COMPACT_ATOMS: atom_id res chain seq x y z
N MET A 1 -5.74 -20.94 3.83
CA MET A 1 -5.80 -21.06 2.36
C MET A 1 -6.02 -19.68 1.77
N PRO A 2 -5.30 -19.29 0.71
CA PRO A 2 -5.63 -18.11 -0.07
C PRO A 2 -7.06 -18.23 -0.63
N LEU A 3 -7.70 -17.08 -0.82
CA LEU A 3 -9.13 -16.95 -1.08
C LEU A 3 -9.35 -16.43 -2.50
N PRO A 4 -10.46 -16.80 -3.17
CA PRO A 4 -10.76 -16.35 -4.51
C PRO A 4 -10.69 -14.83 -4.66
N VAL A 5 -10.28 -14.38 -5.84
CA VAL A 5 -10.16 -12.97 -6.24
C VAL A 5 -10.82 -12.76 -7.61
N PRO A 6 -11.14 -11.51 -7.99
CA PRO A 6 -11.59 -11.23 -9.35
C PRO A 6 -10.54 -11.66 -10.37
N THR A 7 -10.97 -12.06 -11.57
CA THR A 7 -10.07 -12.36 -12.69
C THR A 7 -9.16 -11.17 -13.01
N ASN A 8 -7.93 -11.45 -13.41
CA ASN A 8 -6.89 -10.46 -13.75
C ASN A 8 -6.54 -9.51 -12.59
N ALA A 9 -6.78 -9.92 -11.35
CA ALA A 9 -6.42 -9.13 -10.18
C ALA A 9 -4.91 -9.17 -9.94
N VAL A 10 -4.34 -7.98 -9.72
CA VAL A 10 -2.97 -7.83 -9.25
C VAL A 10 -2.97 -7.25 -7.84
N LYS A 11 -2.08 -7.75 -6.99
CA LYS A 11 -1.77 -7.16 -5.70
C LYS A 11 -0.45 -6.41 -5.80
N VAL A 12 -0.47 -5.13 -5.48
CA VAL A 12 0.73 -4.30 -5.37
C VAL A 12 1.18 -4.28 -3.92
N THR A 13 2.48 -4.47 -3.70
CA THR A 13 3.13 -4.34 -2.40
C THR A 13 4.35 -3.45 -2.55
N ILE A 14 4.42 -2.37 -1.77
CA ILE A 14 5.63 -1.54 -1.64
C ILE A 14 6.25 -1.89 -0.29
N ARG A 15 7.49 -2.36 -0.33
CA ARG A 15 8.26 -2.72 0.85
C ARG A 15 9.15 -1.55 1.26
N PHE A 16 9.20 -1.28 2.55
CA PHE A 16 10.13 -0.37 3.19
C PHE A 16 10.98 -1.13 4.21
N ALA A 17 12.29 -0.95 4.12
CA ALA A 17 13.24 -1.30 5.16
C ALA A 17 13.22 -0.21 6.24
N LEU A 18 13.10 -0.62 7.50
CA LEU A 18 13.24 0.24 8.67
C LEU A 18 14.61 0.00 9.30
N GLU A 19 15.43 1.03 9.29
CA GLU A 19 16.86 0.90 9.58
C GLU A 19 17.24 1.54 10.92
N GLN A 20 18.10 0.86 11.67
CA GLN A 20 18.82 1.44 12.79
C GLN A 20 20.31 1.41 12.46
N SER A 21 20.92 2.60 12.41
CA SER A 21 22.35 2.76 12.07
C SER A 21 22.75 2.09 10.74
N GLY A 22 21.87 2.18 9.72
CA GLY A 22 22.10 1.63 8.39
C GLY A 22 21.93 0.11 8.27
N THR A 23 21.39 -0.54 9.31
CA THR A 23 21.02 -1.96 9.28
C THR A 23 19.50 -2.08 9.36
N GLU A 24 18.90 -2.85 8.46
CA GLU A 24 17.47 -3.17 8.53
C GLU A 24 17.18 -3.97 9.81
N VAL A 25 16.25 -3.46 10.62
CA VAL A 25 15.81 -4.10 11.88
C VAL A 25 14.35 -4.56 11.81
N GLU A 26 13.57 -4.00 10.89
CA GLU A 26 12.16 -4.32 10.68
C GLU A 26 11.73 -3.94 9.25
N GLU A 27 10.59 -4.46 8.80
CA GLU A 27 9.99 -4.08 7.53
C GLU A 27 8.57 -3.54 7.67
N ALA A 28 8.22 -2.60 6.80
CA ALA A 28 6.86 -2.15 6.60
C ALA A 28 6.42 -2.45 5.17
N GLN A 29 5.22 -3.00 5.01
CA GLN A 29 4.62 -3.25 3.70
C GLN A 29 3.33 -2.47 3.57
N CYS A 30 3.23 -1.65 2.54
CA CYS A 30 1.98 -1.02 2.13
C CYS A 30 1.51 -1.67 0.82
N GLY A 31 0.19 -1.73 0.59
CA GLY A 31 -0.30 -2.41 -0.59
C GLY A 31 -1.71 -2.01 -0.98
N PHE A 32 -1.99 -2.17 -2.26
CA PHE A 32 -3.27 -1.89 -2.89
C PHE A 32 -3.49 -2.88 -4.04
N TRP A 33 -4.63 -2.76 -4.72
CA TRP A 33 -5.05 -3.71 -5.73
C TRP A 33 -5.37 -3.02 -7.05
N GLY A 34 -5.10 -3.73 -8.14
CA GLY A 34 -5.51 -3.36 -9.48
C GLY A 34 -6.20 -4.53 -10.18
N ILE A 35 -6.91 -4.23 -11.27
CA ILE A 35 -7.39 -5.23 -12.23
C ILE A 35 -6.91 -4.80 -13.61
N LEU A 36 -6.31 -5.73 -14.35
CA LEU A 36 -6.02 -5.50 -15.77
C LEU A 36 -7.34 -5.58 -16.57
N ILE A 37 -7.71 -4.47 -17.19
CA ILE A 37 -8.78 -4.40 -18.18
C ILE A 37 -8.14 -4.79 -19.51
N HIS A 38 -8.39 -6.02 -19.97
CA HIS A 38 -7.79 -6.58 -21.17
C HIS A 38 -8.81 -6.65 -22.33
N GLN A 39 -8.40 -6.17 -23.50
CA GLN A 39 -9.12 -6.28 -24.75
C GLN A 39 -8.81 -7.61 -25.42
N THR A 40 -9.87 -8.36 -25.74
CA THR A 40 -9.76 -9.69 -26.32
C THR A 40 -9.01 -9.68 -27.64
N GLY A 41 -8.02 -10.57 -27.78
CA GLY A 41 -7.28 -10.78 -29.04
C GLY A 41 -5.82 -10.35 -29.01
N ASN A 42 -5.38 -9.66 -27.94
CA ASN A 42 -3.96 -9.38 -27.71
C ASN A 42 -3.33 -10.53 -26.91
N GLU A 43 -2.14 -10.97 -27.30
CA GLU A 43 -1.35 -11.88 -26.47
C GLU A 43 -0.74 -11.08 -25.30
N LEU A 44 -0.98 -11.55 -24.06
CA LEU A 44 -0.42 -10.95 -22.85
C LEU A 44 0.72 -11.82 -22.33
N ASP A 45 1.94 -11.28 -22.34
CA ASP A 45 3.02 -11.83 -21.53
C ASP A 45 2.89 -11.27 -20.11
N TRP A 46 2.28 -12.06 -19.23
CA TRP A 46 2.01 -11.62 -17.87
C TRP A 46 3.28 -11.32 -17.07
N ASP A 47 4.41 -11.98 -17.35
CA ASP A 47 5.66 -11.75 -16.62
C ASP A 47 6.21 -10.33 -16.93
N ASP A 48 6.18 -9.94 -18.20
CA ASP A 48 6.55 -8.60 -18.64
C ASP A 48 5.57 -7.54 -18.12
N VAL A 49 4.26 -7.81 -18.20
CA VAL A 49 3.20 -6.90 -17.74
C VAL A 49 3.32 -6.58 -16.25
N VAL A 50 3.51 -7.59 -15.37
CA VAL A 50 3.66 -7.31 -13.93
C VAL A 50 4.97 -6.63 -13.61
N GLN A 51 6.05 -6.91 -14.36
CA GLN A 51 7.34 -6.24 -14.18
C GLN A 51 7.24 -4.75 -14.53
N ARG A 52 6.68 -4.41 -15.69
CA ARG A 52 6.48 -3.03 -16.11
C ARG A 52 5.57 -2.27 -15.18
N PHE A 53 4.49 -2.89 -14.71
CA PHE A 53 3.60 -2.23 -13.75
C PHE A 53 4.32 -1.97 -12.42
N ALA A 54 5.18 -2.87 -11.96
CA ALA A 54 6.00 -2.63 -10.77
C ALA A 54 6.97 -1.44 -10.96
N GLU A 55 7.61 -1.35 -12.13
CA GLU A 55 8.53 -0.26 -12.49
C GLU A 55 7.80 1.08 -12.59
N GLY A 56 6.67 1.12 -13.29
CA GLY A 56 5.85 2.33 -13.39
C GLY A 56 5.35 2.81 -12.03
N ILE A 57 4.92 1.90 -11.15
CA ILE A 57 4.52 2.25 -9.78
C ILE A 57 5.71 2.81 -8.98
N ARG A 58 6.89 2.19 -9.08
CA ARG A 58 8.11 2.71 -8.43
C ARG A 58 8.39 4.13 -8.92
N ASP A 59 8.38 4.36 -10.22
CA ASP A 59 8.74 5.65 -10.82
C ASP A 59 7.75 6.74 -10.40
N ARG A 60 6.44 6.45 -10.42
CA ARG A 60 5.42 7.38 -9.92
C ARG A 60 5.51 7.60 -8.41
N TRP A 61 5.93 6.60 -7.64
CA TRP A 61 6.19 6.79 -6.22
C TRP A 61 7.32 7.79 -5.99
N VAL A 62 8.44 7.63 -6.71
CA VAL A 62 9.59 8.55 -6.62
C VAL A 62 9.22 9.95 -7.10
N GLU A 63 8.39 10.06 -8.14
CA GLU A 63 7.96 11.33 -8.70
C GLU A 63 7.04 12.12 -7.75
N HIS A 64 6.09 11.44 -7.10
CA HIS A 64 4.99 12.12 -6.39
C HIS A 64 5.08 12.08 -4.86
N ILE A 65 5.72 11.08 -4.27
CA ILE A 65 5.79 10.95 -2.81
C ILE A 65 7.09 11.56 -2.31
N THR A 66 7.00 12.69 -1.60
CA THR A 66 8.19 13.37 -1.09
C THR A 66 8.91 12.51 -0.06
N SER A 67 10.24 12.47 -0.16
CA SER A 67 11.08 11.95 0.91
C SER A 67 11.30 12.98 2.03
N LEU A 68 10.96 14.24 1.79
CA LEU A 68 11.43 15.35 2.62
C LEU A 68 10.56 15.57 3.85
N GLY A 69 11.19 15.54 5.03
CA GLY A 69 10.61 15.99 6.30
C GLY A 69 9.51 15.09 6.90
N PHE A 70 8.67 14.48 6.07
CA PHE A 70 7.61 13.59 6.53
C PHE A 70 8.13 12.23 7.00
N TRP A 71 9.16 11.71 6.33
CA TRP A 71 9.76 10.40 6.60
C TRP A 71 11.16 10.58 7.16
N SER A 72 11.57 9.71 8.08
CA SER A 72 12.94 9.71 8.60
C SER A 72 13.93 9.02 7.65
N THR A 73 15.21 9.35 7.75
CA THR A 73 16.31 8.65 7.06
C THR A 73 16.36 7.14 7.36
N ALA A 74 15.81 6.71 8.48
CA ALA A 74 15.63 5.30 8.81
C ALA A 74 14.57 4.55 7.96
N VAL A 75 13.76 5.25 7.16
CA VAL A 75 12.74 4.62 6.31
C VAL A 75 13.23 4.66 4.86
N ARG A 76 13.58 3.50 4.32
CA ARG A 76 14.03 3.35 2.92
C ARG A 76 13.06 2.45 2.17
N ALA A 77 12.59 2.89 1.00
CA ALA A 77 11.84 1.99 0.12
C ALA A 77 12.81 0.97 -0.49
N ASP A 78 12.43 -0.30 -0.52
CA ASP A 78 13.30 -1.39 -0.98
C ASP A 78 12.88 -1.85 -2.38
N TYR A 79 11.61 -2.23 -2.54
CA TYR A 79 11.04 -2.55 -3.85
C TYR A 79 9.53 -2.32 -3.92
N VAL A 80 9.03 -2.23 -5.14
CA VAL A 80 7.64 -2.48 -5.50
C VAL A 80 7.53 -3.89 -6.06
N ARG A 81 6.59 -4.70 -5.57
CA ARG A 81 6.23 -6.01 -6.12
C ARG A 81 4.78 -6.00 -6.59
N VAL A 82 4.55 -6.55 -7.77
CA VAL A 82 3.22 -6.74 -8.36
C VAL A 82 3.01 -8.24 -8.56
N ASP A 83 2.02 -8.79 -7.86
CA ASP A 83 1.67 -10.21 -7.93
C ASP A 83 0.36 -10.38 -8.72
N ASN A 84 0.38 -11.04 -9.88
CA ASN A 84 -0.84 -11.54 -10.54
C ASN A 84 -1.34 -12.78 -9.79
N LEU A 85 -2.62 -12.79 -9.45
CA LEU A 85 -3.24 -13.86 -8.68
C LEU A 85 -4.23 -14.69 -9.51
N ASP A 86 -4.17 -16.00 -9.29
CA ASP A 86 -5.16 -16.96 -9.76
C ASP A 86 -6.54 -16.64 -9.17
N ALA A 87 -7.56 -16.54 -10.03
CA ALA A 87 -8.89 -16.08 -9.63
C ALA A 87 -9.55 -17.04 -8.63
N ASP A 88 -9.38 -18.35 -8.81
CA ASP A 88 -10.07 -19.36 -8.03
C ASP A 88 -9.37 -19.63 -6.70
N THR A 89 -8.03 -19.61 -6.69
CA THR A 89 -7.23 -19.96 -5.51
C THR A 89 -6.63 -18.76 -4.80
N GLY A 90 -6.53 -17.60 -5.45
CA GLY A 90 -5.84 -16.41 -4.94
C GLY A 90 -4.34 -16.59 -4.76
N LYS A 91 -3.75 -17.61 -5.38
CA LYS A 91 -2.30 -17.86 -5.36
C LYS A 91 -1.60 -17.01 -6.40
N VAL A 92 -0.36 -16.64 -6.14
CA VAL A 92 0.48 -15.93 -7.11
C VAL A 92 0.77 -16.83 -8.30
N ILE A 93 0.52 -16.33 -9.51
CA ILE A 93 0.88 -16.99 -10.78
C ILE A 93 2.15 -16.35 -11.34
N HIS A 94 2.18 -15.02 -11.43
CA HIS A 94 3.29 -14.23 -11.96
C HIS A 94 3.64 -13.12 -10.95
N SER A 95 4.91 -12.73 -10.92
CA SER A 95 5.42 -11.68 -10.02
C SER A 95 6.46 -10.82 -10.70
N GLY A 96 6.25 -9.51 -10.67
CA GLY A 96 7.21 -8.50 -11.11
C GLY A 96 7.75 -7.72 -9.92
N GLN A 97 9.01 -7.33 -9.97
CA GLN A 97 9.65 -6.58 -8.88
C GLN A 97 10.54 -5.47 -9.41
N ALA A 98 10.28 -4.25 -8.94
CA ALA A 98 11.06 -3.06 -9.25
C ALA A 98 11.78 -2.56 -7.99
N PRO A 99 13.11 -2.69 -7.90
CA PRO A 99 13.87 -2.20 -6.75
C PRO A 99 14.01 -0.67 -6.78
N PHE A 100 14.03 -0.05 -5.60
CA PHE A 100 14.39 1.36 -5.41
C PHE A 100 15.91 1.51 -5.35
N SER A 101 16.58 1.21 -6.47
CA SER A 101 18.04 1.21 -6.58
C SER A 101 18.52 1.97 -7.82
N GLY A 102 19.70 2.58 -7.73
CA GLY A 102 20.31 3.33 -8.83
C GLY A 102 19.97 4.83 -8.81
N THR A 103 20.73 5.62 -9.56
CA THR A 103 20.59 7.07 -9.60
C THR A 103 19.19 7.48 -10.08
N GLY A 104 18.47 8.25 -9.27
CA GLY A 104 17.13 8.75 -9.60
C GLY A 104 15.99 7.81 -9.22
N ASN A 105 16.26 6.58 -8.80
CA ASN A 105 15.24 5.59 -8.41
C ASN A 105 15.29 5.23 -6.91
N THR A 106 16.25 5.79 -6.16
CA THR A 106 16.32 5.62 -4.71
C THR A 106 15.27 6.47 -4.01
N TRP A 107 14.57 5.89 -3.05
CA TRP A 107 13.67 6.63 -2.16
C TRP A 107 14.01 6.31 -0.71
N GLN A 108 14.35 7.35 0.05
CA GLN A 108 14.67 7.27 1.47
C GLN A 108 14.23 8.58 2.11
N GLY A 109 13.61 8.52 3.28
CA GLY A 109 13.22 9.72 4.03
C GLY A 109 14.41 10.61 4.38
N SER A 110 14.14 11.85 4.79
CA SER A 110 15.20 12.82 5.14
C SER A 110 15.15 13.35 6.58
N GLY A 111 14.08 13.07 7.32
CA GLY A 111 13.94 13.43 8.73
C GLY A 111 14.97 12.73 9.61
N ALA A 112 15.37 13.38 10.71
CA ALA A 112 16.40 12.86 11.59
C ALA A 112 15.97 11.55 12.28
N ASP A 113 14.83 11.59 12.99
CA ASP A 113 14.34 10.48 13.79
C ASP A 113 12.96 10.02 13.32
N SER A 114 12.70 8.73 13.50
CA SER A 114 11.40 8.12 13.23
C SER A 114 10.59 7.94 14.50
N LEU A 115 9.26 7.91 14.37
CA LEU A 115 8.42 7.35 15.42
C LEU A 115 8.73 5.86 15.61
N PRO A 116 8.34 5.27 16.77
CA PRO A 116 8.52 3.84 17.01
C PRO A 116 8.00 3.00 15.86
N TRP A 117 8.66 1.88 15.59
CA TRP A 117 8.35 1.05 14.43
C TRP A 117 6.91 0.58 14.45
N GLU A 118 6.31 0.34 15.61
CA GLU A 118 4.91 -0.09 15.72
C GLU A 118 3.89 0.95 15.24
N THR A 119 4.32 2.18 14.93
CA THR A 119 3.44 3.24 14.45
C THR A 119 3.18 3.16 12.94
N THR A 120 2.01 3.64 12.50
CA THR A 120 1.63 3.70 11.08
C THR A 120 0.65 4.82 10.82
N ILE A 121 0.58 5.24 9.57
CA ILE A 121 -0.48 6.09 9.05
C ILE A 121 -1.38 5.24 8.16
N CYS A 122 -2.66 5.19 8.49
CA CYS A 122 -3.65 4.49 7.68
C CYS A 122 -4.20 5.41 6.58
N VAL A 123 -4.00 4.99 5.34
CA VAL A 123 -4.63 5.56 4.15
C VAL A 123 -5.83 4.69 3.79
N SER A 124 -7.01 5.29 3.77
CA SER A 124 -8.24 4.62 3.35
C SER A 124 -8.53 4.89 1.88
N LEU A 125 -8.75 3.83 1.11
CA LEU A 125 -9.11 3.86 -0.31
C LEU A 125 -10.60 3.55 -0.44
N TYR A 126 -11.39 4.41 -1.07
CA TYR A 126 -12.84 4.29 -1.12
C TYR A 126 -13.36 4.12 -2.55
N GLY A 127 -14.26 3.16 -2.73
CA GLY A 127 -15.13 3.04 -3.92
C GLY A 127 -16.51 3.67 -3.73
N TYR A 128 -16.63 4.65 -2.84
CA TYR A 128 -17.85 5.41 -2.56
C TYR A 128 -17.50 6.73 -1.86
N THR A 129 -18.39 7.72 -1.94
CA THR A 129 -18.23 9.00 -1.22
C THR A 129 -18.49 8.82 0.28
N PRO A 130 -17.51 9.03 1.17
CA PRO A 130 -17.73 8.87 2.61
C PRO A 130 -18.73 9.89 3.14
N GLY A 131 -19.56 9.47 4.09
CA GLY A 131 -20.67 10.28 4.63
C GLY A 131 -22.01 10.08 3.90
N GLN A 132 -22.00 9.51 2.68
CA GLN A 132 -23.23 9.16 1.98
C GLN A 132 -23.74 7.76 2.35
N PHE A 133 -25.02 7.49 2.12
CA PHE A 133 -25.56 6.15 2.23
C PHE A 133 -24.98 5.28 1.12
N THR A 134 -24.53 4.08 1.48
CA THR A 134 -23.99 3.11 0.53
C THR A 134 -24.20 1.73 1.13
N THR A 135 -24.72 0.81 0.34
CA THR A 135 -24.85 -0.59 0.74
C THR A 135 -23.47 -1.27 0.73
N ASN A 136 -23.23 -2.15 1.71
CA ASN A 136 -21.98 -2.92 1.82
C ASN A 136 -20.69 -2.08 1.91
N LYS A 137 -20.72 -0.93 2.59
CA LYS A 137 -19.54 -0.05 2.81
C LYS A 137 -18.23 -0.79 3.17
N PRO A 138 -18.22 -1.80 4.06
CA PRO A 138 -16.99 -2.49 4.41
C PRO A 138 -16.30 -3.19 3.23
N ARG A 139 -17.06 -3.60 2.20
CA ARG A 139 -16.51 -4.26 0.99
C ARG A 139 -15.94 -3.27 -0.03
N LYS A 140 -16.24 -1.98 0.12
CA LYS A 140 -15.85 -0.90 -0.79
C LYS A 140 -14.84 0.06 -0.16
N ARG A 141 -14.20 -0.34 0.94
CA ARG A 141 -13.14 0.41 1.61
C ARG A 141 -11.89 -0.47 1.73
N GLY A 142 -10.83 -0.09 1.03
CA GLY A 142 -9.48 -0.59 1.23
C GLY A 142 -8.74 0.21 2.30
N ARG A 143 -7.66 -0.36 2.82
CA ARG A 143 -6.72 0.33 3.71
C ARG A 143 -5.30 -0.03 3.31
N MET A 144 -4.45 0.99 3.24
CA MET A 144 -3.02 0.91 3.06
C MET A 144 -2.37 1.49 4.31
N TYR A 145 -1.37 0.80 4.86
CA TYR A 145 -0.66 1.23 6.06
C TYR A 145 0.73 1.69 5.63
N LEU A 146 1.02 2.97 5.82
CA LEU A 146 2.31 3.56 5.48
C LEU A 146 3.34 3.29 6.58
N PRO A 147 4.65 3.39 6.28
CA PRO A 147 5.69 3.29 7.31
C PRO A 147 5.53 4.36 8.41
N PRO A 148 6.29 4.26 9.50
CA PRO A 148 6.35 5.27 10.55
C PRO A 148 6.79 6.62 9.97
N PRO A 149 6.09 7.73 10.27
CA PRO A 149 6.56 9.06 9.91
C PRO A 149 7.71 9.50 10.82
N SER A 150 8.35 10.62 10.48
CA SER A 150 9.33 11.28 11.34
C SER A 150 8.68 11.76 12.65
N THR A 151 9.47 11.82 13.73
CA THR A 151 9.06 12.36 15.04
C THR A 151 8.58 13.81 15.00
N LEU A 152 8.91 14.55 13.94
CA LEU A 152 8.49 15.94 13.72
C LEU A 152 7.08 16.07 13.11
N VAL A 153 6.49 14.97 12.61
CA VAL A 153 5.17 15.00 11.97
C VAL A 153 4.02 15.17 12.97
N PRO A 154 4.02 14.50 14.14
CA PRO A 154 3.06 14.81 15.19
C PRO A 154 3.27 16.20 15.78
N SER A 155 2.18 16.94 15.94
CA SER A 155 2.18 18.32 16.45
C SER A 155 1.87 18.42 17.96
N GLY A 156 1.64 17.30 18.64
CA GLY A 156 1.30 17.28 20.06
C GLY A 156 1.28 15.87 20.67
N PRO A 157 1.10 15.77 22.01
CA PRO A 157 1.26 14.54 22.77
C PRO A 157 0.23 13.44 22.45
N SER A 158 -0.83 13.77 21.71
CA SER A 158 -1.90 12.83 21.34
C SER A 158 -1.65 12.12 20.00
N GLY A 159 -0.46 12.24 19.39
CA GLY A 159 -0.17 11.64 18.08
C GLY A 159 -0.95 12.27 16.92
N GLN A 160 -1.49 13.48 17.11
CA GLN A 160 -2.18 14.22 16.05
C GLN A 160 -1.18 14.86 15.10
N MET A 161 -1.35 14.60 13.81
CA MET A 161 -0.53 15.21 12.78
C MET A 161 -1.04 16.63 12.49
N ASN A 162 -0.13 17.53 12.12
CA ASN A 162 -0.53 18.85 11.63
C ASN A 162 -1.41 18.69 10.36
N GLN A 163 -2.50 19.45 10.27
CA GLN A 163 -3.40 19.40 9.12
C GLN A 163 -2.68 19.72 7.81
N SER A 164 -1.65 20.58 7.82
CA SER A 164 -0.83 20.84 6.62
C SER A 164 -0.16 19.57 6.11
N ASN A 165 0.50 18.81 7.00
CA ASN A 165 1.21 17.58 6.65
C ASN A 165 0.24 16.50 6.16
N VAL A 166 -0.94 16.41 6.77
CA VAL A 166 -1.99 15.47 6.31
C VAL A 166 -2.50 15.85 4.91
N SER A 167 -2.66 17.15 4.64
CA SER A 167 -3.16 17.61 3.34
C SER A 167 -2.12 17.40 2.24
N GLU A 168 -0.86 17.75 2.52
CA GLU A 168 0.27 17.50 1.61
C GLU A 168 0.40 16.01 1.26
N LEU A 169 0.42 15.12 2.27
CA LEU A 169 0.47 13.68 2.02
C LEU A 169 -0.74 13.18 1.20
N VAL A 170 -1.93 13.72 1.43
CA VAL A 170 -3.11 13.36 0.63
C VAL A 170 -2.96 13.83 -0.81
N ASP A 171 -2.46 15.04 -1.05
CA ASP A 171 -2.25 15.58 -2.40
C ASP A 171 -1.21 14.75 -3.17
N GLU A 172 -0.10 14.38 -2.52
CA GLU A 172 0.92 13.48 -3.07
C GLU A 172 0.36 12.10 -3.43
N LEU A 173 -0.41 11.50 -2.52
CA LEU A 173 -1.05 10.21 -2.76
C LEU A 173 -2.09 10.30 -3.89
N VAL A 174 -2.84 11.38 -3.99
CA VAL A 174 -3.80 11.60 -5.08
C VAL A 174 -3.07 11.72 -6.41
N ALA A 175 -1.98 12.49 -6.48
CA ALA A 175 -1.16 12.59 -7.69
C ALA A 175 -0.58 11.22 -8.10
N PHE A 176 0.02 10.51 -7.14
CA PHE A 176 0.50 9.14 -7.33
C PHE A 176 -0.58 8.20 -7.88
N PHE A 177 -1.75 8.12 -7.24
CA PHE A 177 -2.80 7.20 -7.67
C PHE A 177 -3.44 7.60 -8.99
N ASN A 178 -3.52 8.90 -9.32
CA ASN A 178 -4.01 9.35 -10.63
C ASN A 178 -3.10 8.91 -11.77
N ASP A 179 -1.77 8.92 -11.56
CA ASP A 179 -0.81 8.49 -12.57
C ASP A 179 -0.69 6.96 -12.68
N VAL A 180 -0.97 6.23 -11.61
CA VAL A 180 -1.04 4.76 -11.63
C VAL A 180 -2.36 4.28 -12.24
N GLN A 181 -3.46 5.02 -12.04
CA GLN A 181 -4.75 4.70 -12.61
C GLN A 181 -4.71 4.81 -14.14
N GLY A 182 -5.08 3.73 -14.82
CA GLY A 182 -5.08 3.70 -16.29
C GLY A 182 -3.70 3.49 -16.90
N MET A 183 -2.69 3.12 -16.10
CA MET A 183 -1.38 2.76 -16.64
C MET A 183 -1.52 1.59 -17.62
N HIS A 184 -0.93 1.74 -18.80
CA HIS A 184 -1.02 0.75 -19.87
C HIS A 184 -0.17 -0.48 -19.54
N ALA A 185 -0.63 -1.65 -19.99
CA ALA A 185 0.10 -2.91 -19.83
C ALA A 185 1.26 -3.07 -20.82
N ASP A 186 1.29 -2.25 -21.88
CA ASP A 186 2.32 -2.26 -22.92
C ASP A 186 2.75 -0.83 -23.33
N ASP A 187 3.83 -0.73 -24.13
CA ASP A 187 4.40 0.56 -24.56
C ASP A 187 3.58 1.23 -25.68
N LEU A 188 2.47 0.63 -26.11
CA LEU A 188 1.67 1.10 -27.22
C LEU A 188 0.39 1.75 -26.69
N PRO A 189 0.27 3.09 -26.74
CA PRO A 189 -0.93 3.79 -26.26
C PRO A 189 -2.23 3.36 -26.94
N THR A 190 -2.13 2.64 -28.06
CA THR A 190 -3.23 2.18 -28.90
C THR A 190 -3.78 0.82 -28.52
N ASN A 191 -3.03 0.01 -27.75
CA ASN A 191 -3.55 -1.23 -27.19
C ASN A 191 -4.29 -0.86 -25.91
N GLY A 192 -5.61 -1.07 -25.90
CA GLY A 192 -6.48 -0.56 -24.85
C GLY A 192 -6.44 -1.35 -23.54
N ASP A 193 -5.30 -1.98 -23.24
CA ASP A 193 -5.07 -2.76 -22.03
C ASP A 193 -4.48 -1.87 -20.95
N TYR A 194 -5.18 -1.72 -19.83
CA TYR A 194 -4.77 -0.82 -18.75
C TYR A 194 -5.16 -1.35 -17.39
N PHE A 195 -4.46 -0.87 -16.36
CA PHE A 195 -4.76 -1.19 -14.97
C PHE A 195 -5.78 -0.22 -14.38
N ASP A 196 -6.87 -0.79 -13.85
CA ASP A 196 -7.88 -0.07 -13.09
C ASP A 196 -7.70 -0.33 -11.58
N LEU A 197 -7.47 0.72 -10.80
CA LEU A 197 -7.26 0.59 -9.35
C LEU A 197 -8.58 0.32 -8.64
N ARG A 198 -8.60 -0.75 -7.85
CA ARG A 198 -9.83 -1.22 -7.21
C ARG A 198 -9.66 -1.59 -5.76
N VAL A 199 -10.74 -1.45 -4.99
CA VAL A 199 -10.89 -2.15 -3.72
C VAL A 199 -11.34 -3.58 -4.04
N VAL A 200 -10.51 -4.56 -3.70
CA VAL A 200 -10.84 -5.99 -3.83
C VAL A 200 -11.32 -6.54 -2.50
N SER A 201 -12.58 -6.96 -2.46
CA SER A 201 -13.17 -7.67 -1.32
C SER A 201 -13.28 -9.15 -1.66
N ARG A 202 -12.43 -9.95 -1.01
CA ARG A 202 -12.46 -11.41 -1.07
C ARG A 202 -13.57 -11.99 -0.19
N GLY A 203 -14.04 -13.19 -0.51
CA GLY A 203 -14.77 -14.02 0.45
C GLY A 203 -13.90 -14.35 1.66
N THR A 204 -14.47 -14.74 2.78
CA THR A 204 -13.72 -15.27 3.94
C THR A 204 -14.23 -16.65 4.30
N PRO A 205 -13.47 -17.53 4.98
CA PRO A 205 -13.99 -18.82 5.42
C PRO A 205 -15.27 -18.70 6.28
N LEU A 206 -15.40 -17.58 7.01
CA LEU A 206 -16.55 -17.27 7.85
C LEU A 206 -17.73 -16.64 7.08
N LYS A 207 -17.47 -16.10 5.89
CA LYS A 207 -18.45 -15.49 4.97
C LYS A 207 -18.01 -15.77 3.54
N PRO A 208 -18.23 -16.98 3.01
CA PRO A 208 -17.95 -17.28 1.62
C PRO A 208 -18.85 -16.38 0.78
N LEU A 209 -18.22 -15.50 0.02
CA LEU A 209 -18.89 -14.52 -0.83
C LEU A 209 -18.12 -14.48 -2.13
N ASP A 210 -18.85 -14.25 -3.22
CA ASP A 210 -18.24 -14.00 -4.52
C ASP A 210 -17.28 -12.82 -4.40
N PRO A 211 -16.05 -12.94 -4.93
CA PRO A 211 -15.09 -11.85 -4.92
C PRO A 211 -15.68 -10.67 -5.68
N THR A 212 -15.59 -9.49 -5.08
CA THR A 212 -16.08 -8.26 -5.70
C THR A 212 -14.96 -7.26 -5.79
N SER A 213 -14.96 -6.47 -6.86
CA SER A 213 -14.12 -5.29 -6.99
C SER A 213 -14.96 -4.03 -7.11
N THR A 214 -14.44 -2.91 -6.63
CA THR A 214 -15.06 -1.59 -6.80
C THR A 214 -13.96 -0.59 -7.14
N PRO A 215 -14.11 0.22 -8.20
CA PRO A 215 -13.13 1.25 -8.55
C PRO A 215 -12.81 2.14 -7.35
N ILE A 216 -11.54 2.48 -7.18
CA ILE A 216 -11.14 3.50 -6.21
C ILE A 216 -11.49 4.87 -6.79
N THR A 217 -12.19 5.68 -6.01
CA THR A 217 -12.70 7.00 -6.42
C THR A 217 -12.27 8.11 -5.48
N LEU A 218 -11.78 7.75 -4.28
CA LEU A 218 -11.40 8.71 -3.26
C LEU A 218 -10.36 8.11 -2.31
N VAL A 219 -9.41 8.95 -1.91
CA VAL A 219 -8.37 8.63 -0.92
C VAL A 219 -8.58 9.50 0.32
N ARG A 220 -8.36 8.95 1.51
CA ARG A 220 -8.24 9.73 2.76
C ARG A 220 -7.08 9.23 3.58
N CYS A 221 -6.38 10.17 4.20
CA CYS A 221 -5.39 9.88 5.24
C CYS A 221 -6.02 10.13 6.61
N ASP A 222 -5.74 9.26 7.58
CA ASP A 222 -6.12 9.49 8.96
C ASP A 222 -5.30 10.64 9.55
N SER A 223 -5.89 11.49 10.39
CA SER A 223 -5.20 12.65 11.00
C SER A 223 -4.40 12.32 12.26
N ARG A 224 -4.36 11.03 12.62
CA ARG A 224 -3.66 10.50 13.79
C ARG A 224 -2.81 9.32 13.38
N VAL A 225 -1.61 9.25 13.96
CA VAL A 225 -0.77 8.07 13.89
C VAL A 225 -1.41 6.97 14.74
N ASP A 226 -1.54 5.76 14.19
CA ASP A 226 -2.09 4.59 14.87
C ASP A 226 -0.97 3.56 15.15
N SER A 227 -1.24 2.61 16.03
CA SER A 227 -0.37 1.46 16.26
C SER A 227 -0.77 0.29 15.36
N GLN A 228 0.16 -0.25 14.58
CA GLN A 228 -0.07 -1.39 13.72
C GLN A 228 0.17 -2.70 14.48
N ARG A 229 -0.90 -3.38 14.89
CA ARG A 229 -0.83 -4.72 15.55
C ARG A 229 -0.31 -5.87 14.66
N ARG A 230 -0.02 -5.63 13.37
CA ARG A 230 0.31 -6.67 12.38
C ARG A 230 1.53 -6.27 11.59
N ARG A 231 2.71 -6.63 12.08
CA ARG A 231 3.96 -6.67 11.32
C ARG A 231 4.56 -8.05 11.42
N GLU A 232 5.26 -8.49 10.37
CA GLU A 232 6.02 -9.73 10.41
C GLU A 232 7.25 -9.49 11.29
N HIS A 233 7.09 -9.72 12.59
CA HIS A 233 8.17 -9.60 13.56
C HIS A 233 9.29 -10.58 13.19
N SER A 234 10.43 -10.06 12.73
CA SER A 234 11.71 -10.77 12.74
C SER A 234 12.41 -10.69 14.10
N GLN A 235 11.86 -9.92 15.06
CA GLN A 235 12.39 -9.85 16.42
C GLN A 235 11.59 -10.75 17.38
N PRO A 236 12.24 -11.70 18.08
CA PRO A 236 11.58 -12.41 19.17
C PRO A 236 11.17 -11.40 20.25
N ALA A 237 9.91 -11.43 20.67
CA ALA A 237 9.40 -10.57 21.72
C ALA A 237 10.19 -10.79 23.02
N THR A 238 11.10 -9.87 23.37
CA THR A 238 11.76 -9.84 24.67
C THR A 238 10.85 -9.18 25.69
N ALA A 239 10.26 -10.01 26.55
CA ALA A 239 9.54 -9.70 27.78
C ALA A 239 8.16 -9.01 27.65
N TYR A 240 7.15 -9.64 28.24
CA TYR A 240 5.89 -9.01 28.64
C TYR A 240 5.80 -9.06 30.16
N ASP A 241 5.43 -7.95 30.80
CA ASP A 241 4.95 -7.95 32.18
C ASP A 241 3.43 -8.12 32.16
N GLU A 242 2.96 -9.23 32.71
CA GLU A 242 1.54 -9.53 32.90
C GLU A 242 1.14 -9.21 34.34
N GLY A 243 0.10 -8.40 34.51
CA GLY A 243 -0.52 -8.13 35.80
C GLY A 243 -1.93 -8.70 35.84
N GLU A 244 -2.18 -9.67 36.74
CA GLU A 244 -3.52 -10.19 36.99
C GLU A 244 -4.36 -9.22 37.83
N ILE A 245 -5.61 -9.00 37.42
CA ILE A 245 -6.61 -8.30 38.23
C ILE A 245 -7.34 -9.35 39.07
N ALA A 246 -7.16 -9.30 40.39
CA ALA A 246 -7.92 -10.12 41.32
C ALA A 246 -9.37 -9.62 41.40
N HIS A 247 -10.32 -10.51 41.14
CA HIS A 247 -11.73 -10.26 41.43
C HIS A 247 -12.04 -10.73 42.85
N SER A 248 -12.41 -9.79 43.72
CA SER A 248 -13.02 -10.02 45.03
C SER A 248 -14.52 -10.28 44.91
#